data_AF-A0A1C0SPP8-F1
#
_entry.id   AF-A0A1C0SPP8-F1
#
_cell.length_a   1.000
_cell.length_b   1.000
_cell.length_c   1.000
_cell.angle_alpha   90.00
_cell.angle_beta   90.00
_cell.angle_gamma   90.00
#
_symmetry.space_group_name_H-M   'P 1'
#
loop_
_entity.id
_entity.type
_entity.pdbx_description
1 polymer ?
#
loop_
_entity_poly.entity_id
_entity_poly.type
_entity_poly.pdbx_seq_one_letter_code
_entity_poly.pdbx_strand_id
1 'polypeptide(L)' 'MTIVDLQQVKDQREGPDADCLLRDHLGRPMGLFGFEYVVDGRKWSFHLEAYSHDDAEKHIETIRQGVTFLGQLSRTGSY' A
#
# COMPACT_ATOMS: atom_id res chain seq x y z
N MET A 1 20.42 -5.44 23.88
CA MET A 1 20.12 -4.46 22.81
C MET A 1 20.53 -5.11 21.51
N THR A 2 19.56 -5.48 20.68
CA THR A 2 19.83 -6.15 19.40
C THR A 2 19.87 -5.10 18.31
N ILE A 3 21.03 -4.93 17.67
CA ILE A 3 21.16 -4.08 16.48
C ILE A 3 20.74 -4.95 15.30
N VAL A 4 19.66 -4.56 14.62
CA VAL A 4 19.14 -5.26 13.45
C VAL A 4 19.67 -4.55 12.20
N ASP A 5 20.42 -5.27 11.37
CA ASP A 5 20.79 -4.80 10.04
C ASP A 5 19.58 -4.96 9.10
N LEU A 6 18.99 -3.82 8.74
CA LEU A 6 17.80 -3.78 7.89
C LEU A 6 18.07 -4.26 6.45
N GLN A 7 19.31 -4.17 5.95
CA GLN A 7 19.67 -4.72 4.64
C GLN A 7 19.76 -6.23 4.70
N GLN A 8 20.42 -6.78 5.74
CA GLN A 8 20.49 -8.23 5.92
C GLN A 8 19.10 -8.86 6.08
N VAL A 9 18.19 -8.20 6.83
CA VAL A 9 16.80 -8.65 6.99
C VAL A 9 16.03 -8.57 5.67
N LYS A 10 16.30 -7.55 4.84
CA LYS A 10 15.68 -7.42 3.52
C LYS A 10 16.13 -8.53 2.56
N ASP A 11 17.42 -8.88 2.56
CA ASP A 11 17.99 -9.91 1.69
C ASP A 11 17.56 -11.34 2.10
N GLN A 12 17.18 -11.53 3.37
CA GLN A 12 16.68 -12.81 3.91
C GLN A 12 15.16 -12.99 3.77
N ARG A 13 14.41 -11.98 3.29
CA ARG A 13 12.97 -12.10 3.09
C ARG A 13 12.67 -12.93 1.84
N GLU A 14 12.15 -14.14 2.04
CA GLU A 14 11.64 -15.01 0.97
C GLU A 14 10.33 -14.51 0.35
N GLY A 15 9.67 -13.52 0.97
CA GLY A 15 8.42 -12.95 0.48
C GLY A 15 7.79 -11.92 1.43
N PRO A 16 6.59 -11.42 1.10
CA PRO A 16 5.82 -10.52 1.96
C PRO A 16 5.41 -11.21 3.26
N ASP A 17 5.25 -10.42 4.33
CA ASP A 17 4.68 -10.91 5.59
C ASP A 17 3.22 -11.38 5.36
N ALA A 18 2.75 -12.35 6.15
CA ALA A 18 1.45 -13.00 5.91
C ALA A 18 0.25 -12.05 6.01
N ASP A 19 0.37 -10.98 6.79
CA ASP A 19 -0.61 -9.90 6.93
C ASP A 19 -0.60 -8.92 5.73
N CYS A 20 0.45 -8.96 4.91
CA CYS A 20 0.54 -8.22 3.65
C CYS A 20 0.03 -9.03 2.44
N LEU A 21 -0.41 -10.28 2.67
CA LEU A 21 -1.00 -11.15 1.66
C LEU A 21 -2.52 -11.19 1.85
N LEU A 22 -3.23 -10.69 0.85
CA LEU A 22 -4.69 -10.61 0.86
C LEU A 22 -5.28 -11.51 -0.23
N ARG A 23 -6.60 -11.70 -0.17
CA ARG A 23 -7.37 -12.32 -1.26
C ARG A 23 -8.55 -11.43 -1.61
N ASP A 24 -8.82 -11.31 -2.91
CA ASP A 24 -10.02 -10.63 -3.38
C ASP A 24 -11.30 -11.44 -3.07
N HIS A 25 -12.45 -10.90 -3.44
CA HIS A 25 -13.76 -11.55 -3.31
C HIS A 25 -13.91 -12.86 -4.11
N LEU A 26 -13.00 -13.14 -5.05
CA LEU A 26 -12.94 -14.38 -5.85
C LEU A 26 -11.83 -15.33 -5.35
N GLY A 27 -11.14 -15.00 -4.26
CA GLY A 27 -10.06 -15.79 -3.69
C GLY A 27 -8.71 -15.66 -4.39
N ARG A 28 -8.53 -14.72 -5.32
CA ARG A 28 -7.25 -14.47 -6.02
C ARG A 28 -6.26 -13.78 -5.09
N PRO A 29 -4.97 -14.17 -5.08
CA PRO A 29 -3.98 -13.57 -4.21
C PRO A 29 -3.68 -12.13 -4.62
N MET A 30 -3.58 -11.26 -3.63
CA MET A 30 -3.17 -9.86 -3.75
C MET A 30 -2.08 -9.56 -2.72
N GLY A 31 -1.26 -8.55 -3.01
CA GLY A 31 -0.29 -8.01 -2.07
C GLY A 31 -0.67 -6.59 -1.64
N LEU A 32 -0.26 -6.21 -0.44
CA LEU A 32 -0.29 -4.82 0.01
C LEU A 32 0.97 -4.08 -0.45
N PHE A 33 0.80 -3.03 -1.25
CA PHE A 33 1.87 -2.21 -1.79
C PHE A 33 1.87 -0.82 -1.14
N GLY A 34 3.04 -0.35 -0.71
CA GLY A 34 3.22 0.98 -0.13
C GLY A 34 3.62 2.01 -1.17
N PHE A 35 3.04 3.20 -1.06
CA PHE A 35 3.33 4.34 -1.91
C PHE A 35 3.68 5.56 -1.05
N GLU A 36 4.63 6.36 -1.54
CA GLU A 36 4.98 7.66 -0.98
C GLU A 36 4.90 8.72 -2.08
N TYR A 37 4.37 9.89 -1.74
CA TYR A 37 4.47 11.08 -2.58
C TYR A 37 4.76 12.32 -1.73
N VAL A 38 5.35 13.33 -2.36
CA VAL A 38 5.75 14.58 -1.70
C VAL A 38 4.98 15.74 -2.30
N VAL A 39 4.35 16.54 -1.45
CA VAL A 39 3.66 17.80 -1.82
C VAL A 39 4.08 18.88 -0.84
N ASP A 40 4.57 20.01 -1.34
CA ASP A 40 5.03 21.15 -0.53
C ASP A 40 6.03 20.75 0.57
N GLY A 41 6.96 19.85 0.25
CA GLY A 41 7.96 19.32 1.19
C GLY A 41 7.39 18.38 2.25
N ARG A 42 6.08 18.08 2.24
CA ARG A 42 5.44 17.11 3.13
C ARG A 42 5.32 15.76 2.43
N LYS A 43 5.73 14.71 3.16
CA LYS A 43 5.59 13.32 2.72
C LYS A 43 4.22 12.79 3.12
N TRP A 44 3.56 12.16 2.17
CA TRP A 44 2.31 11.43 2.37
C TRP A 44 2.53 10.00 1.92
N SER A 45 2.10 9.05 2.74
CA SER A 45 2.17 7.63 2.42
C SER A 45 0.80 6.98 2.57
N PHE A 46 0.55 6.00 1.72
CA PHE A 46 -0.63 5.17 1.76
C PHE A 46 -0.30 3.78 1.20
N HIS A 47 -1.20 2.84 1.41
CA HIS A 47 -1.06 1.49 0.88
C HIS A 47 -2.25 1.18 -0.03
N LEU A 48 -2.03 0.36 -1.05
CA LEU A 48 -3.08 -0.18 -1.90
C LEU A 48 -2.87 -1.69 -2.10
N GLU A 49 -3.97 -2.39 -2.32
CA GLU A 49 -3.95 -3.79 -2.70
C GLU A 49 -3.77 -3.89 -4.23
N ALA A 50 -2.88 -4.77 -4.69
CA ALA A 50 -2.68 -5.02 -6.11
C ALA A 50 -2.29 -6.48 -6.37
N TYR A 51 -2.47 -6.95 -7.60
CA TYR A 51 -2.16 -8.33 -7.99
C TYR A 51 -0.67 -8.52 -8.34
N SER A 52 0.05 -7.44 -8.64
CA SER A 52 1.47 -7.46 -8.98
C SER A 52 2.09 -6.07 -8.84
N HIS A 53 3.42 -5.96 -8.98
CA HIS A 53 4.10 -4.66 -9.03
C HIS A 53 3.64 -3.80 -10.22
N ASP A 54 3.46 -4.40 -11.40
CA ASP A 54 3.01 -3.69 -12.61
C ASP A 54 1.57 -3.16 -12.46
N ASP A 55 0.71 -3.93 -11.80
CA ASP A 55 -0.65 -3.53 -11.44
C ASP A 55 -0.65 -2.37 -10.41
N ALA A 56 0.23 -2.47 -9.40
CA ALA A 56 0.45 -1.41 -8.42
C ALA A 56 0.93 -0.10 -9.07
N GLU A 57 1.85 -0.18 -10.04
CA GLU A 57 2.34 0.97 -10.80
C GLU A 57 1.22 1.62 -11.65
N LYS A 58 0.39 0.81 -12.32
CA LYS A 58 -0.77 1.31 -13.08
C LYS A 58 -1.79 2.01 -12.20
N HIS A 59 -2.01 1.53 -10.96
CA HIS A 59 -2.86 2.21 -10.00
C HIS A 59 -2.35 3.61 -9.66
N ILE A 60 -1.05 3.78 -9.40
CA ILE A 60 -0.52 5.11 -9.06
C ILE A 60 -0.52 6.06 -10.26
N GLU A 61 -0.27 5.57 -11.47
CA GLU A 61 -0.41 6.37 -12.70
C GLU A 61 -1.84 6.89 -12.85
N THR A 62 -2.83 6.03 -12.64
CA THR A 62 -4.25 6.39 -12.69
C THR A 62 -4.60 7.42 -11.62
N ILE A 63 -4.13 7.23 -10.38
CA ILE A 63 -4.35 8.17 -9.27
C ILE A 63 -3.77 9.54 -9.62
N ARG A 64 -2.51 9.60 -10.09
CA ARG A 64 -1.85 10.86 -10.46
C ARG A 64 -2.63 11.64 -11.53
N GLN A 65 -3.33 10.96 -12.42
CA GLN A 65 -4.09 11.57 -13.50
C GLN A 65 -5.55 11.90 -13.13
N GLY A 66 -6.09 11.30 -12.07
CA GLY A 66 -7.55 11.19 -11.89
C GLY A 66 -8.08 11.27 -10.46
N VAL A 67 -7.44 12.01 -9.55
CA VAL A 67 -8.03 12.24 -8.21
C VAL A 67 -9.17 13.25 -8.27
N THR A 68 -10.34 12.87 -7.74
CA THR A 68 -11.47 13.77 -7.50
C THR A 68 -11.73 13.91 -6.00
N PHE A 69 -11.90 15.13 -5.50
CA PHE A 69 -12.29 15.37 -4.11
C PHE A 69 -13.78 15.06 -3.91
N LEU A 70 -14.09 14.11 -3.03
CA LEU A 70 -15.47 13.66 -2.76
C LEU A 70 -16.09 14.28 -1.49
N GLY A 71 -15.37 15.18 -0.81
CA GLY A 71 -15.80 15.74 0.48
C GLY A 71 -15.24 15.00 1.68
N GLN A 72 -15.72 15.36 2.87
CA GLN A 72 -15.32 14.77 4.13
C GLN A 72 -16.13 13.49 4.40
N LEU A 73 -15.45 12.37 4.63
CA LEU A 73 -16.11 11.16 5.11
C LEU A 73 -16.51 11.34 6.58
N SER A 74 -17.77 11.00 6.89
CA SER A 74 -18.27 10.91 8.26
C SER A 74 -18.71 9.48 8.51
N ARG A 75 -18.32 8.91 9.65
CA ARG A 75 -18.75 7.58 10.05
C ARG A 75 -20.15 7.70 10.67
N THR A 76 -21.17 7.26 9.95
CA THR A 76 -22.53 7.15 10.50
C THR A 76 -22.68 5.74 11.08
N GLY A 77 -22.57 5.61 12.40
CA GLY A 77 -22.75 4.34 13.11
C GLY A 77 -22.48 4.46 14.60
N SER A 78 -23.56 4.54 15.38
CA SER A 78 -23.62 4.47 16.85
C SER A 78 -23.15 3.11 17.38
N TYR A 79 -22.59 3.12 18.60
CA TYR A 79 -22.14 1.98 19.39
C TYR A 79 -23.18 0.86 19.55
#